data_AF-A0A2J8VQN2-F1
#
_entry.id   AF-A0A2J8VQN2-F1
#
_cell.length_a   1.000
_cell.length_b   1.000
_cell.length_c   1.000
_cell.angle_alpha   90.00
_cell.angle_beta   90.00
_cell.angle_gamma   90.00
#
_symmetry.space_group_name_H-M   'P 1'
#
loop_
_entity.id
_entity.type
_entity.pdbx_description
1 polymer ?
#
loop_
_entity_poly.entity_id
_entity_poly.type
_entity_poly.pdbx_seq_one_letter_code
_entity_poly.pdbx_strand_id
1 'polypeptide(L)'
;NRNAEEFGLTNIDMVQCDVCLLSNRMSKSFDTVIMNPPFGTKNNKGTDMAFLKTALEMARTAVYSLHKSSTREHVQKKAAEWKIKIDIIAGGFCFTELRYDLPASYKFHKKKSVDIEVDLIRFSF
;
A
#
# COMPACT_ATOMS: atom_id res chain seq x y z
N ASN A 1 18.57 -2.68 -10.83
CA ASN A 1 19.03 -3.91 -10.14
C ASN A 1 20.16 -3.70 -9.14
N ARG A 2 20.89 -2.58 -9.16
CA ARG A 2 21.98 -2.28 -8.21
C ARG A 2 21.75 -2.68 -6.75
N ASN A 3 20.62 -2.31 -6.14
CA ASN A 3 20.35 -2.68 -4.74
C ASN A 3 20.19 -4.21 -4.57
N ALA A 4 19.45 -4.88 -5.47
CA ALA A 4 19.28 -6.33 -5.37
C ALA A 4 20.63 -7.06 -5.50
N GLU A 5 21.52 -6.58 -6.37
CA GLU A 5 22.89 -7.09 -6.52
C GLU A 5 23.75 -6.82 -5.27
N GLU A 6 23.73 -5.60 -4.74
CA GLU A 6 24.47 -5.23 -3.52
C GLU A 6 24.04 -6.05 -2.29
N PHE A 7 22.74 -6.40 -2.19
CA PHE A 7 22.21 -7.25 -1.13
C PHE A 7 22.26 -8.75 -1.45
N GLY A 8 22.78 -9.16 -2.61
CA GLY A 8 22.88 -10.57 -3.01
C GLY A 8 21.54 -11.30 -3.16
N LEU A 9 20.47 -10.58 -3.50
CA LEU A 9 19.11 -11.11 -3.58
C LEU A 9 18.86 -11.72 -4.97
N THR A 10 18.65 -13.04 -5.02
CA THR A 10 18.47 -13.80 -6.27
C THR A 10 17.01 -14.15 -6.58
N ASN A 11 16.09 -13.83 -5.66
CA ASN A 11 14.67 -14.19 -5.70
C ASN A 11 13.76 -12.97 -5.90
N ILE A 12 14.27 -11.92 -6.54
CA ILE A 12 13.54 -10.67 -6.76
C ILE A 12 13.56 -10.32 -8.25
N ASP A 13 12.38 -10.17 -8.81
CA ASP A 13 12.16 -9.61 -10.14
C ASP A 13 11.59 -8.19 -10.04
N MET A 14 11.91 -7.34 -11.03
CA MET A 14 11.44 -5.95 -11.09
C MET A 14 10.70 -5.70 -12.40
N VAL A 15 9.54 -5.04 -12.31
CA VAL A 15 8.74 -4.63 -13.47
C VAL A 15 8.37 -3.17 -13.32
N GLN A 16 8.69 -2.35 -14.33
CA GLN A 16 8.18 -0.98 -14.43
C GLN A 16 6.81 -1.02 -15.12
N CYS A 17 5.76 -0.65 -14.39
CA CYS A 17 4.40 -0.60 -14.92
C CYS A 17 3.55 0.43 -14.18
N ASP A 18 2.40 0.77 -14.79
CA ASP A 18 1.34 1.50 -14.10
C ASP A 18 0.37 0.48 -13.49
N VAL A 19 0.33 0.44 -12.16
CA VAL A 19 -0.52 -0.48 -11.38
C VAL A 19 -2.01 -0.25 -11.64
N CYS A 20 -2.41 0.98 -11.98
CA CYS A 20 -3.79 1.31 -12.31
C CYS A 20 -4.21 0.81 -13.70
N LEU A 21 -3.26 0.47 -14.56
CA LEU A 21 -3.47 0.00 -15.94
C LEU A 21 -3.01 -1.44 -16.14
N LEU A 22 -2.73 -2.18 -15.07
CA LEU A 22 -2.31 -3.57 -15.15
C LEU A 22 -3.41 -4.43 -15.79
N SER A 23 -3.03 -5.16 -16.85
CA SER A 23 -3.93 -6.06 -17.54
C SER A 23 -4.34 -7.26 -16.65
N ASN A 24 -5.50 -7.85 -16.93
CA ASN A 24 -6.01 -9.07 -16.28
C ASN A 24 -5.08 -10.30 -16.37
N ARG A 25 -3.98 -10.23 -17.15
CA ARG A 25 -2.98 -11.30 -17.28
C ARG A 25 -2.31 -11.69 -15.96
N MET A 26 -2.29 -10.79 -14.97
CA MET A 26 -1.72 -11.06 -13.64
C MET A 26 -2.78 -11.41 -12.58
N SER A 27 -4.01 -11.70 -12.99
CA SER A 27 -5.06 -12.10 -12.06
C SER A 27 -4.69 -13.41 -11.36
N LYS A 28 -4.85 -13.44 -10.03
CA LYS A 28 -4.58 -14.60 -9.16
C LYS A 28 -3.21 -15.25 -9.38
N SER A 29 -2.24 -14.46 -9.82
CA SER A 29 -0.87 -14.93 -10.14
C SER A 29 0.05 -14.91 -8.92
N PHE A 30 -0.34 -14.25 -7.83
CA PHE A 30 0.46 -14.11 -6.61
C PHE A 30 -0.29 -14.65 -5.39
N ASP A 31 0.39 -15.32 -4.47
CA ASP A 31 -0.24 -15.79 -3.21
C ASP A 31 -0.61 -14.63 -2.29
N THR A 32 0.36 -13.76 -2.07
CA THR A 32 0.27 -12.61 -1.17
C THR A 32 0.76 -11.37 -1.90
N VAL A 33 0.01 -10.28 -1.78
CA VAL A 33 0.45 -8.94 -2.24
C VAL A 33 0.70 -8.07 -1.01
N ILE A 34 1.84 -7.39 -0.97
CA ILE A 34 2.18 -6.40 0.06
C ILE A 34 2.36 -5.04 -0.59
N MET A 35 1.87 -3.97 0.03
CA MET A 35 2.00 -2.62 -0.54
C MET A 35 1.94 -1.50 0.49
N ASN A 36 2.65 -0.41 0.16
CA ASN A 36 2.51 0.90 0.77
C ASN A 36 2.10 1.88 -0.35
N PRO A 37 0.80 1.91 -0.72
CA PRO A 37 0.37 2.68 -1.88
C PRO A 37 0.53 4.18 -1.64
N PRO A 38 0.63 4.99 -2.70
CA PRO A 38 0.66 6.44 -2.56
C PRO A 38 -0.61 6.92 -1.86
N PHE A 39 -0.48 7.44 -0.64
CA PHE A 39 -1.62 7.93 0.13
C PHE A 39 -2.25 9.12 -0.58
N GLY A 40 -3.43 8.94 -1.17
CA GLY A 40 -4.10 9.95 -1.99
C GLY A 40 -4.01 11.36 -1.41
N THR A 41 -3.13 12.19 -1.99
CA THR A 41 -3.01 13.61 -1.65
C THR A 41 -3.99 14.42 -2.51
N LYS A 42 -4.08 15.74 -2.31
CA LYS A 42 -5.15 16.59 -2.87
C LYS A 42 -5.43 16.40 -4.39
N ASN A 43 -4.44 16.00 -5.19
CA ASN A 43 -4.57 15.80 -6.63
C ASN A 43 -4.67 14.32 -7.06
N ASN A 44 -4.47 13.37 -6.15
CA ASN A 44 -4.43 11.92 -6.42
C ASN A 44 -5.41 11.15 -5.50
N LYS A 45 -6.59 11.74 -5.25
CA LYS A 45 -7.60 11.11 -4.38
C LYS A 45 -8.03 9.77 -4.97
N GLY A 46 -7.95 8.70 -4.18
CA GLY A 46 -8.43 7.37 -4.55
C GLY A 46 -7.41 6.48 -5.27
N THR A 47 -6.16 6.94 -5.48
CA THR A 47 -5.10 6.07 -6.04
C THR A 47 -4.81 4.87 -5.13
N ASP A 48 -4.85 5.05 -3.82
CA ASP A 48 -4.72 3.98 -2.83
C ASP A 48 -5.81 2.91 -2.99
N MET A 49 -7.04 3.32 -3.31
CA MET A 49 -8.15 2.41 -3.57
C MET A 49 -8.03 1.70 -4.92
N ALA A 50 -7.50 2.38 -5.95
CA ALA A 50 -7.22 1.76 -7.24
C ALA A 50 -6.15 0.66 -7.10
N PHE A 51 -5.07 0.95 -6.37
CA PHE A 51 -4.03 -0.03 -6.03
C PHE A 51 -4.60 -1.21 -5.26
N LEU A 52 -5.46 -0.95 -4.26
CA LEU A 52 -6.09 -2.02 -3.47
C LEU A 52 -6.95 -2.92 -4.33
N LYS A 53 -7.71 -2.35 -5.26
CA LYS A 53 -8.51 -3.15 -6.20
C LYS A 53 -7.62 -4.05 -7.07
N THR A 54 -6.57 -3.50 -7.68
CA THR A 54 -5.62 -4.28 -8.48
C THR A 54 -4.96 -5.39 -7.65
N ALA A 55 -4.53 -5.08 -6.42
CA ALA A 55 -3.92 -6.05 -5.52
C ALA A 55 -4.88 -7.21 -5.17
N LEU A 56 -6.16 -6.93 -4.95
CA LEU A 56 -7.18 -7.96 -4.69
C LEU A 56 -7.45 -8.84 -5.91
N GLU A 57 -7.34 -8.30 -7.13
CA GLU A 57 -7.47 -9.07 -8.37
C GLU A 57 -6.24 -9.98 -8.60
N MET A 58 -5.06 -9.55 -8.18
CA MET A 58 -3.79 -10.27 -8.33
C MET A 58 -3.55 -11.34 -7.26
N ALA A 59 -3.97 -11.11 -6.01
CA ALA A 59 -3.70 -11.99 -4.88
C ALA A 59 -4.65 -13.20 -4.83
N ARG A 60 -4.13 -14.39 -4.54
CA ARG A 60 -4.92 -15.60 -4.29
C ARG A 60 -5.45 -15.67 -2.86
N THR A 61 -4.62 -15.29 -1.89
CA THR A 61 -4.90 -15.56 -0.47
C THR A 61 -5.04 -14.29 0.35
N ALA A 62 -4.08 -13.37 0.26
CA ALA A 62 -4.06 -12.20 1.13
C ALA A 62 -3.47 -10.96 0.46
N VAL A 63 -3.94 -9.79 0.88
CA VAL A 63 -3.34 -8.49 0.59
C VAL A 63 -3.03 -7.79 1.90
N TYR A 64 -1.80 -7.30 2.07
CA TYR A 64 -1.39 -6.47 3.19
C TYR A 64 -1.11 -5.06 2.68
N SER A 65 -1.84 -4.07 3.20
CA SER A 65 -1.72 -2.69 2.76
C SER A 65 -1.70 -1.71 3.92
N LEU A 66 -0.92 -0.65 3.77
CA LEU A 66 -0.96 0.52 4.65
C LEU A 66 -1.97 1.54 4.11
N HIS A 67 -2.91 1.97 4.96
CA HIS A 67 -3.85 3.05 4.65
C HIS A 67 -3.88 4.07 5.78
N LYS A 68 -4.19 5.34 5.49
CA LYS A 68 -4.32 6.37 6.54
C LYS A 68 -5.45 6.01 7.50
N SER A 69 -5.22 6.13 8.80
CA SER A 69 -6.24 5.80 9.82
C SER A 69 -7.48 6.69 9.69
N SER A 70 -7.32 7.94 9.25
CA SER A 70 -8.44 8.84 8.94
C SER A 70 -9.34 8.38 7.77
N THR A 71 -8.87 7.43 6.96
CA THR A 71 -9.62 6.83 5.84
C THR A 71 -10.14 5.42 6.14
N ARG A 72 -9.95 4.92 7.36
CA ARG A 72 -10.32 3.55 7.78
C ARG A 72 -11.77 3.19 7.45
N GLU A 73 -12.72 4.07 7.79
CA GLU A 73 -14.15 3.83 7.54
C GLU A 73 -14.44 3.65 6.03
N HIS A 74 -13.76 4.43 5.19
CA HIS A 74 -13.90 4.34 3.74
C HIS A 74 -13.40 3.00 3.22
N VAL A 75 -12.23 2.56 3.69
CA VAL A 75 -11.63 1.27 3.32
C VAL A 75 -12.51 0.10 3.78
N GLN A 76 -13.03 0.15 5.01
CA GLN A 76 -13.95 -0.86 5.54
C GLN A 76 -15.24 -0.94 4.72
N LYS A 77 -15.84 0.20 4.37
CA LYS A 77 -17.04 0.25 3.52
C LYS A 77 -16.78 -0.36 2.15
N LYS A 78 -15.62 -0.09 1.55
CA LYS A 78 -15.24 -0.64 0.25
C LYS A 78 -14.97 -2.14 0.30
N ALA A 79 -14.30 -2.63 1.35
CA ALA A 79 -14.13 -4.06 1.57
C ALA A 79 -15.47 -4.79 1.70
N ALA A 80 -16.43 -4.20 2.43
CA ALA A 80 -17.78 -4.75 2.55
C ALA A 80 -18.53 -4.77 1.20
N GLU A 81 -18.43 -3.71 0.40
CA GLU A 81 -19.01 -3.62 -0.95
C GLU A 81 -18.43 -4.71 -1.88
N TRP A 82 -17.14 -4.98 -1.76
CA TRP A 82 -16.44 -6.02 -2.53
C TRP A 82 -16.57 -7.42 -1.93
N LYS A 83 -17.26 -7.57 -0.79
CA LYS A 83 -17.42 -8.83 -0.05
C LYS A 83 -16.08 -9.47 0.33
N ILE A 84 -15.10 -8.65 0.68
CA ILE A 84 -13.76 -9.06 1.11
C ILE A 84 -13.66 -8.97 2.63
N LYS A 85 -13.07 -9.98 3.26
CA LYS A 85 -12.78 -9.95 4.70
C LYS A 85 -11.64 -8.97 4.98
N ILE A 86 -11.81 -8.16 6.02
CA ILE A 86 -10.85 -7.15 6.45
C ILE A 86 -10.46 -7.34 7.92
N ASP A 87 -9.17 -7.39 8.19
CA ASP A 87 -8.58 -7.49 9.52
C ASP A 87 -7.59 -6.32 9.72
N ILE A 88 -7.83 -5.46 10.71
CA ILE A 88 -6.87 -4.39 11.08
C ILE A 88 -5.83 -5.01 12.00
N ILE A 89 -4.62 -5.26 11.49
CA ILE A 89 -3.55 -5.94 12.23
C ILE A 89 -2.90 -5.01 13.25
N ALA A 90 -2.68 -3.76 12.86
CA ALA A 90 -2.17 -2.72 13.74
C ALA A 90 -2.81 -1.40 13.32
N GLY A 91 -3.33 -0.63 14.28
CA GLY A 91 -3.95 0.65 14.02
C GLY A 91 -3.78 1.61 15.19
N GLY A 92 -3.72 2.90 14.86
CA GLY A 92 -3.48 3.97 15.84
C GLY A 92 -1.99 4.14 16.14
N PHE A 93 -1.48 5.36 15.90
CA PHE A 93 -0.10 5.79 16.09
C PHE A 93 0.96 4.76 15.66
N CYS A 94 1.49 4.94 14.45
CA CYS A 94 2.76 4.36 14.07
C CYS A 94 3.87 5.05 14.91
N PHE A 95 4.02 4.68 16.18
CA PHE A 95 5.20 4.99 17.01
C PHE A 95 6.41 4.15 16.60
N THR A 96 6.31 3.31 15.57
CA THR A 96 7.50 2.92 14.85
C THR A 96 8.04 4.18 14.18
N GLU A 97 8.97 4.80 14.89
CA GLU A 97 10.16 5.36 14.28
C GLU A 97 10.77 4.32 13.31
N LEU A 98 10.11 4.05 12.19
CA LEU A 98 10.83 3.96 10.93
C LEU A 98 11.44 5.35 10.80
N ARG A 99 12.63 5.54 11.41
CA ARG A 99 13.51 6.66 11.11
C ARG A 99 14.05 6.48 9.69
N TYR A 100 13.14 6.39 8.73
CA TYR A 100 13.41 6.97 7.44
C TYR A 100 13.18 8.45 7.68
N ASP A 101 14.28 9.17 7.95
CA ASP A 101 14.32 10.57 7.57
C ASP A 101 13.91 10.60 6.10
N LEU A 102 12.64 10.90 5.81
CA LEU A 102 12.28 11.44 4.52
C LEU A 102 12.64 12.92 4.65
N PRO A 103 13.87 13.34 4.26
CA PRO A 103 14.17 14.76 4.18
C PRO A 103 13.09 15.41 3.32
N ALA A 104 12.80 16.67 3.60
CA ALA A 104 11.81 17.41 2.85
C ALA A 104 12.15 17.44 1.34
N SER A 105 11.67 16.48 0.56
CA SER A 105 11.98 16.35 -0.87
C SER A 105 11.27 17.39 -1.74
N TYR A 106 10.31 18.12 -1.16
CA TYR A 106 9.48 19.09 -1.87
C TYR A 106 9.47 20.46 -1.18
N LYS A 107 9.50 21.51 -2.00
CA LYS A 107 9.57 22.94 -1.60
C LYS A 107 8.39 23.43 -0.74
N PHE A 108 7.34 22.63 -0.57
CA PHE A 108 6.13 22.98 0.19
C PHE A 108 6.08 22.37 1.61
N HIS A 109 7.11 21.66 2.05
CA HIS A 109 7.18 21.16 3.43
C HIS A 109 7.51 22.29 4.41
N LYS A 110 6.58 22.62 5.32
CA LYS A 110 6.73 23.65 6.35
C LYS A 110 7.18 23.13 7.73
N LYS A 111 7.19 21.81 7.95
CA LYS A 111 7.54 21.16 9.24
C LYS A 111 8.60 20.08 9.03
N LYS A 112 9.47 19.87 10.02
CA LYS A 112 10.60 18.91 9.99
C LYS A 112 10.15 17.44 10.04
N SER A 113 9.02 17.16 10.70
CA SER A 113 8.35 15.86 10.71
C SER A 113 6.83 16.10 10.80
N VAL A 114 6.05 15.17 10.26
CA VAL A 114 4.59 15.15 10.38
C VAL A 114 4.22 13.74 10.80
N ASP A 115 3.50 13.62 11.92
CA ASP A 115 2.93 12.34 12.33
C ASP A 115 1.82 11.96 11.35
N ILE A 116 1.94 10.77 10.75
CA ILE A 116 0.92 10.22 9.85
C ILE A 116 0.41 8.94 10.49
N GLU A 117 -0.83 8.99 10.94
CA GLU A 117 -1.53 7.81 11.44
C GLU A 117 -1.90 6.90 10.26
N VAL A 118 -1.37 5.68 10.28
CA VAL A 118 -1.63 4.64 9.30
C VAL A 118 -2.02 3.34 10.00
N ASP A 119 -2.85 2.57 9.31
CA ASP A 119 -3.27 1.24 9.71
C ASP A 119 -2.64 0.21 8.78
N LEU A 120 -2.09 -0.86 9.35
CA LEU A 120 -1.76 -2.07 8.61
C LEU A 120 -3.00 -2.94 8.55
N ILE A 121 -3.52 -3.11 7.33
CA ILE A 121 -4.75 -3.83 7.07
C ILE A 121 -4.44 -5.07 6.25
N ARG A 122 -5.00 -6.21 6.67
CA ARG A 122 -5.01 -7.45 5.91
C ARG A 122 -6.39 -7.67 5.30
N PHE A 123 -6.40 -7.98 4.02
CA PHE A 123 -7.57 -8.39 3.28
C PHE A 123 -7.45 -9.86 2.89
N SER A 124 -8.55 -10.60 2.96
CA SER A 124 -8.61 -12.00 2.53
C SER A 124 -9.96 -12.32 1.88
N PHE A 125 -9.96 -13.30 0.97
CA PHE A 125 -11.13 -13.75 0.21
C PHE A 125 -11.92 -14.83 0.94
#